data_AF-A0A816P8R8-F1
#
_entry.id   AF-A0A816P8R8-F1
#
_cell.length_a   1.000
_cell.length_b   1.000
_cell.length_c   1.000
_cell.angle_alpha   90.00
_cell.angle_beta   90.00
_cell.angle_gamma   90.00
#
_symmetry.space_group_name_H-M   'P 1'
#
loop_
_entity.id
_entity.type
_entity.pdbx_description
1 polymer ?
#
loop_
_entity_poly.entity_id
_entity_poly.type
_entity_poly.pdbx_seq_one_letter_code
_entity_poly.pdbx_strand_id
1 'polypeptide(L)'
;MQSICTQLTKVTQACDHDAIPMSFIPKREISEAVSNEQNLDQLPPSYMYSMIFKDTVLEIDDDDAKSINTLVIYCRQQKIPEIQINSLQSTYHQKSPVWWYSKSMFLRSMLNRALRLLDMETMIKLGFLFEVFIFN
;
A
#
# COMPACT_ATOMS: atom_id res chain seq x y z
N MET A 1 -24.09 -6.52 27.02
CA MET A 1 -22.91 -7.25 26.50
C MET A 1 -23.07 -7.30 24.98
N GLN A 2 -22.32 -6.51 24.21
CA GLN A 2 -22.44 -6.52 22.74
C GLN A 2 -21.81 -7.79 22.19
N SER A 3 -22.47 -8.45 21.24
CA SER A 3 -21.94 -9.66 20.60
C SER A 3 -20.65 -9.35 19.84
N ILE A 4 -19.73 -10.30 19.82
CA ILE A 4 -18.49 -10.25 19.03
C ILE A 4 -18.80 -9.91 17.57
N CYS A 5 -19.90 -10.43 17.02
CA CYS A 5 -20.33 -10.11 15.66
C CYS A 5 -20.64 -8.63 15.48
N THR A 6 -21.32 -7.99 16.44
CA THR A 6 -21.67 -6.57 16.37
C THR A 6 -20.44 -5.68 16.45
N GLN A 7 -19.42 -6.11 17.22
CA GLN A 7 -18.13 -5.43 17.31
C GLN A 7 -17.34 -5.58 16.00
N LEU A 8 -17.28 -6.79 15.44
CA LEU A 8 -16.63 -7.05 14.15
C LEU A 8 -17.29 -6.26 13.02
N THR A 9 -18.62 -6.25 12.94
CA THR A 9 -19.37 -5.51 11.92
C THR A 9 -19.09 -4.01 12.00
N LYS A 10 -19.01 -3.43 13.20
CA LYS A 10 -18.67 -2.01 13.38
C LYS A 10 -17.24 -1.69 12.94
N VAL A 11 -16.29 -2.56 13.23
CA VAL A 11 -14.89 -2.40 12.77
C VAL A 11 -14.82 -2.50 11.24
N THR A 12 -15.53 -3.45 10.65
CA THR A 12 -15.60 -3.60 9.18
C THR A 12 -16.26 -2.39 8.53
N GLN A 13 -17.38 -1.89 9.09
CA GLN A 13 -18.11 -0.72 8.57
C GLN A 13 -17.35 0.59 8.74
N ALA A 14 -16.61 0.78 9.84
CA ALA A 14 -15.74 1.94 10.02
C ALA A 14 -14.54 1.94 9.04
N CYS A 15 -14.05 0.75 8.66
CA CYS A 15 -13.09 0.61 7.56
C CYS A 15 -13.73 0.85 6.18
N ASP A 16 -15.06 0.79 6.07
CA ASP A 16 -15.74 0.76 4.77
C ASP A 16 -16.26 2.11 4.26
N HIS A 17 -16.35 3.12 5.12
CA HIS A 17 -17.07 4.36 4.79
C HIS A 17 -16.38 5.26 3.75
N ASP A 18 -15.11 5.02 3.45
CA ASP A 18 -14.33 5.72 2.42
C ASP A 18 -13.94 4.77 1.25
N ALA A 19 -14.81 3.81 0.88
CA ALA A 19 -14.61 3.00 -0.33
C ALA A 19 -14.81 3.85 -1.58
N ILE A 20 -13.73 4.36 -2.15
CA ILE A 20 -13.70 4.49 -3.60
C ILE A 20 -13.52 3.05 -4.12
N PRO A 21 -14.46 2.51 -4.91
CA PRO A 21 -14.26 1.21 -5.55
C PRO A 21 -13.00 1.30 -6.42
N MET A 22 -12.03 0.43 -6.16
CA MET A 22 -10.84 0.33 -6.99
C MET A 22 -11.25 -0.30 -8.32
N SER A 23 -11.53 0.52 -9.34
CA SER A 23 -11.76 0.04 -10.70
C SER A 23 -10.40 -0.20 -11.36
N PHE A 24 -10.03 -1.47 -11.50
CA PHE A 24 -8.84 -1.83 -12.25
C PHE A 24 -9.14 -1.70 -13.76
N ILE A 25 -8.31 -0.94 -14.46
CA ILE A 25 -8.41 -0.82 -15.92
C ILE A 25 -7.87 -2.13 -16.53
N PRO A 26 -8.64 -2.81 -17.39
CA PRO A 26 -8.17 -3.96 -18.13
C PRO A 26 -6.88 -3.64 -18.91
N LYS A 27 -5.90 -4.56 -18.89
CA LYS A 27 -4.60 -4.39 -19.56
C LYS A 27 -4.72 -3.98 -21.04
N ARG A 28 -5.77 -4.46 -21.72
CA ARG A 28 -6.11 -4.11 -23.11
C ARG A 28 -6.43 -2.61 -23.31
N GLU A 29 -7.17 -2.02 -22.39
CA GLU A 29 -7.57 -0.61 -22.44
C GLU A 29 -6.37 0.30 -22.13
N ILE A 30 -5.45 -0.16 -21.27
CA ILE A 30 -4.16 0.51 -21.04
C ILE A 30 -3.33 0.48 -22.32
N SER A 31 -3.16 -0.68 -22.97
CA SER A 31 -2.40 -0.77 -24.22
C SER A 31 -3.03 0.07 -25.33
N GLU A 32 -4.36 0.11 -25.45
CA GLU A 32 -5.06 0.92 -26.45
C GLU A 32 -4.93 2.42 -26.18
N ALA A 33 -4.97 2.86 -24.92
CA ALA A 33 -4.79 4.26 -24.53
C ALA A 33 -3.33 4.75 -24.66
N VAL A 34 -2.35 3.87 -24.42
CA VAL A 34 -0.92 4.20 -24.58
C VAL A 34 -0.50 4.20 -26.06
N SER A 35 -1.17 3.39 -26.91
CA SER A 35 -0.89 3.33 -28.35
C SER A 35 -1.53 4.48 -29.14
N ASN A 36 -2.67 4.99 -28.66
CA ASN A 36 -3.43 6.06 -29.31
C ASN A 36 -3.50 7.25 -28.34
N GLU A 37 -2.63 8.26 -28.53
CA GLU A 37 -2.57 9.50 -27.73
C GLU A 37 -3.93 10.22 -27.56
N GLN A 38 -4.93 9.85 -28.37
CA GLN A 38 -6.29 10.39 -28.38
C GLN A 38 -7.22 9.87 -27.26
N ASN A 39 -6.81 8.88 -26.44
CA ASN A 39 -7.67 8.26 -25.41
C ASN A 39 -7.22 8.50 -23.96
N LEU A 40 -6.21 9.33 -23.72
CA LEU A 40 -5.76 9.69 -22.36
C LEU A 40 -6.88 10.34 -21.53
N ASP A 41 -7.75 11.14 -22.16
CA ASP A 41 -8.87 11.82 -21.51
C ASP A 41 -9.97 10.87 -21.00
N GLN A 42 -9.97 9.61 -21.45
CA GLN A 42 -10.93 8.60 -21.01
C GLN A 42 -10.42 7.79 -19.81
N LEU A 43 -9.15 7.95 -19.45
CA LEU A 43 -8.58 7.23 -18.32
C LEU A 43 -9.09 7.85 -17.01
N PRO A 44 -9.47 7.03 -16.02
CA PRO A 44 -9.83 7.55 -14.73
C PRO A 44 -8.61 8.24 -14.10
N PRO A 45 -8.80 9.35 -13.35
CA PRO A 45 -7.71 10.08 -12.70
C PRO A 45 -6.79 9.20 -11.85
N SER A 46 -7.30 8.09 -11.30
CA SER A 46 -6.53 7.08 -10.55
C SER A 46 -5.36 6.48 -11.35
N TYR A 47 -5.45 6.44 -12.68
CA TYR A 47 -4.36 5.99 -13.56
C TYR A 47 -3.16 6.94 -13.50
N MET A 48 -3.41 8.26 -13.56
CA MET A 48 -2.35 9.27 -13.41
C MET A 48 -1.70 9.19 -12.02
N TYR A 49 -2.49 9.04 -10.96
CA TYR A 49 -1.95 8.83 -9.61
C TYR A 49 -1.10 7.55 -9.51
N SER A 50 -1.52 6.46 -10.16
CA SER A 50 -0.79 5.19 -10.17
C SER A 50 0.53 5.29 -10.93
N MET A 51 0.57 6.04 -12.05
CA MET A 51 1.80 6.30 -12.80
C MET A 51 2.77 7.16 -11.99
N ILE A 52 2.32 8.29 -11.45
CA ILE A 52 3.14 9.14 -10.58
C ILE A 52 3.67 8.35 -9.39
N PHE A 53 2.84 7.50 -8.78
CA PHE A 53 3.26 6.64 -7.67
C PHE A 53 4.36 5.68 -8.08
N LYS A 54 4.15 4.94 -9.18
CA LYS A 54 5.12 3.99 -9.70
C LYS A 54 6.45 4.69 -9.97
N ASP A 55 6.44 5.82 -10.65
CA ASP A 55 7.66 6.57 -11.00
C ASP A 55 8.34 7.08 -9.73
N THR A 56 7.58 7.64 -8.78
CA THR A 56 8.11 8.11 -7.49
C THR A 56 8.75 6.98 -6.70
N VAL A 57 8.10 5.82 -6.58
CA VAL A 57 8.65 4.68 -5.82
C VAL A 57 9.89 4.12 -6.48
N LEU A 58 9.96 4.09 -7.81
CA LEU A 58 11.12 3.60 -8.55
C LEU A 58 12.33 4.54 -8.52
N GLU A 59 12.10 5.82 -8.27
CA GLU A 59 13.16 6.83 -8.16
C GLU A 59 13.72 6.97 -6.73
N ILE A 60 13.08 6.35 -5.73
CA ILE A 60 13.60 6.34 -4.36
C ILE A 60 14.85 5.46 -4.31
N ASP A 61 15.98 6.06 -3.96
CA ASP A 61 17.22 5.35 -3.65
C ASP A 61 17.02 4.56 -2.34
N ASP A 62 17.03 3.23 -2.45
CA ASP A 62 16.83 2.31 -1.33
C ASP A 62 18.08 2.27 -0.43
N ASP A 63 18.24 3.31 0.39
CA ASP A 63 18.98 3.17 1.65
C ASP A 63 18.11 2.41 2.64
N ASP A 64 18.19 1.08 2.54
CA ASP A 64 17.48 0.09 3.36
C ASP A 64 17.41 0.47 4.85
N ALA A 65 18.52 0.95 5.42
CA ALA A 65 18.62 1.29 6.84
C ALA A 65 17.81 2.56 7.20
N LYS A 66 17.78 3.53 6.29
CA LYS A 66 16.99 4.76 6.44
C LYS A 66 15.51 4.51 6.17
N SER A 67 15.19 3.67 5.19
CA SER A 67 13.83 3.25 4.84
C SER A 67 13.15 2.52 6.00
N ILE A 68 13.82 1.54 6.62
CA ILE A 68 13.26 0.81 7.76
C ILE A 68 13.08 1.69 9.00
N ASN A 69 14.02 2.61 9.28
CA ASN A 69 13.90 3.52 10.42
C ASN A 69 12.71 4.48 10.24
N THR A 70 12.55 5.03 9.04
CA THR A 70 11.40 5.89 8.69
C THR A 70 10.07 5.15 8.88
N LEU A 71 9.99 3.89 8.43
CA LEU A 71 8.82 3.04 8.62
C LEU A 71 8.55 2.76 10.10
N VAL A 72 9.58 2.44 10.89
CA VAL A 72 9.47 2.20 12.33
C VAL A 72 8.93 3.43 13.07
N ILE A 73 9.46 4.62 12.77
CA ILE A 73 8.97 5.89 13.33
C ILE A 73 7.49 6.09 12.96
N TYR A 74 7.14 5.85 11.70
CA TYR A 74 5.76 5.96 11.24
C TYR A 74 4.83 4.97 11.94
N CYS A 75 5.22 3.71 12.11
CA CYS A 75 4.43 2.72 12.85
C CYS A 75 4.19 3.14 14.31
N ARG A 76 5.18 3.75 14.98
CA ARG A 76 4.99 4.30 16.34
C ARG A 76 3.96 5.42 16.35
N GLN A 77 3.99 6.32 15.37
CA GLN A 77 2.99 7.39 15.22
C GLN A 77 1.58 6.83 14.98
N GLN A 78 1.47 5.75 14.22
CA GLN A 78 0.22 5.01 13.97
C GLN A 78 -0.20 4.13 15.16
N LYS A 79 0.50 4.20 16.30
CA LYS A 79 0.21 3.45 17.53
C LYS A 79 0.22 1.93 17.33
N ILE A 80 1.05 1.44 16.41
CA ILE A 80 1.29 0.01 16.25
C ILE A 80 1.99 -0.51 17.53
N PRO A 81 1.61 -1.68 18.07
CA PRO A 81 2.23 -2.22 19.27
C PRO A 81 3.75 -2.39 19.12
N GLU A 82 4.53 -1.95 20.10
CA GLU A 82 6.01 -1.97 20.06
C GLU A 82 6.57 -3.39 19.81
N ILE A 83 5.86 -4.44 20.27
CA ILE A 83 6.24 -5.84 20.01
C ILE A 83 6.28 -6.14 18.51
N GLN A 84 5.31 -5.63 17.74
CA GLN A 84 5.25 -5.82 16.29
C GLN A 84 6.33 -5.00 15.58
N ILE A 85 6.61 -3.78 16.07
CA ILE A 85 7.65 -2.90 15.56
C ILE A 85 9.03 -3.51 15.78
N ASN A 86 9.31 -4.05 16.97
CA ASN A 86 10.56 -4.72 17.30
C ASN A 86 10.76 -5.98 16.44
N SER A 87 9.69 -6.75 16.21
CA SER A 87 9.73 -7.90 15.30
C SER A 87 10.05 -7.47 13.88
N LEU A 88 9.44 -6.39 13.39
CA LEU A 88 9.73 -5.83 12.08
C LEU A 88 11.21 -5.44 11.98
N GLN A 89 11.69 -4.58 12.87
CA GLN A 89 13.07 -4.06 12.83
C GLN A 89 14.13 -5.17 12.91
N SER A 90 13.90 -6.22 13.70
CA SER A 90 14.86 -7.33 13.87
C SER A 90 14.85 -8.36 12.74
N THR A 91 13.74 -8.49 12.01
CA THR A 91 13.58 -9.53 10.97
C THR A 91 13.39 -8.97 9.56
N TYR A 92 13.38 -7.64 9.40
CA TYR A 92 13.14 -6.95 8.13
C TYR A 92 13.97 -7.53 6.98
N HIS A 93 15.30 -7.55 7.11
CA HIS A 93 16.23 -8.07 6.09
C HIS A 93 16.19 -9.59 5.89
N GLN A 94 15.53 -10.33 6.79
CA GLN A 94 15.50 -11.79 6.74
C GLN A 94 14.33 -12.34 5.90
N LYS A 95 13.40 -11.47 5.50
CA LYS A 95 12.13 -11.83 4.87
C LYS A 95 11.92 -11.01 3.62
N SER A 96 11.38 -11.67 2.58
CA SER A 96 11.04 -10.98 1.35
C SER A 96 9.83 -10.05 1.56
N PRO A 97 9.67 -9.02 0.70
CA PRO A 97 8.48 -8.16 0.70
C PRO A 97 7.15 -8.93 0.63
N VAL A 98 7.07 -9.98 -0.21
CA VAL A 98 5.89 -10.86 -0.33
C VAL A 98 5.60 -11.58 0.99
N TRP A 99 6.64 -11.99 1.72
CA TRP A 99 6.46 -12.60 3.04
C TRP A 99 5.85 -11.59 4.02
N TRP A 100 6.34 -10.35 4.04
CA TRP A 100 5.79 -9.29 4.89
C TRP A 100 4.34 -8.97 4.55
N TYR A 101 4.00 -8.85 3.26
CA TYR A 101 2.61 -8.63 2.82
C TYR A 101 1.69 -9.79 3.21
N SER A 102 2.16 -11.03 3.12
CA SER A 102 1.32 -12.20 3.41
C SER A 102 1.16 -12.48 4.91
N LYS A 103 2.23 -12.31 5.70
CA LYS A 103 2.26 -12.69 7.13
C LYS A 103 2.03 -11.55 8.11
N SER A 104 2.41 -10.32 7.80
CA SER A 104 2.22 -9.21 8.74
C SER A 104 0.82 -8.65 8.61
N MET A 105 0.00 -8.91 9.64
CA MET A 105 -1.38 -8.44 9.68
C MET A 105 -1.46 -6.91 9.66
N PHE A 106 -0.53 -6.20 10.32
CA PHE A 106 -0.55 -4.74 10.38
C PHE A 106 -0.02 -4.09 9.11
N LEU A 107 1.10 -4.57 8.54
CA LEU A 107 1.64 -4.01 7.30
C LEU A 107 0.67 -4.21 6.13
N ARG A 108 0.09 -5.41 6.00
CA ARG A 108 -0.93 -5.67 4.98
C ARG A 108 -2.14 -4.77 5.14
N SER A 109 -2.65 -4.62 6.36
CA SER A 109 -3.82 -3.77 6.62
C SER A 109 -3.52 -2.30 6.35
N MET A 110 -2.32 -1.83 6.72
CA MET A 110 -1.86 -0.46 6.48
C MET A 110 -1.71 -0.19 4.98
N LEU A 111 -1.08 -1.12 4.24
CA LEU A 111 -0.90 -1.00 2.80
C LEU A 111 -2.24 -1.01 2.06
N ASN A 112 -3.13 -1.96 2.38
CA ASN A 112 -4.43 -2.05 1.73
C ASN A 112 -5.29 -0.82 2.00
N ARG A 113 -5.22 -0.26 3.22
CA ARG A 113 -5.88 1.00 3.55
C ARG A 113 -5.29 2.15 2.75
N ALA A 114 -3.96 2.24 2.65
CA ALA A 114 -3.30 3.31 1.92
C ALA A 114 -3.64 3.26 0.42
N LEU A 115 -3.61 2.07 -0.19
CA LEU A 115 -4.02 1.85 -1.58
C LEU A 115 -5.49 2.26 -1.82
N ARG A 116 -6.38 1.91 -0.89
CA ARG A 116 -7.81 2.26 -0.97
C ARG A 116 -8.05 3.78 -0.89
N LEU A 117 -7.27 4.46 -0.06
CA LEU A 117 -7.38 5.91 0.15
C LEU A 117 -6.50 6.73 -0.80
N LEU A 118 -5.70 6.07 -1.65
CA LEU A 118 -4.63 6.71 -2.43
C LEU A 118 -3.71 7.57 -1.56
N ASP A 119 -3.41 7.11 -0.34
CA ASP A 119 -2.50 7.77 0.58
C ASP A 119 -1.04 7.49 0.18
N MET A 120 -0.55 8.34 -0.72
CA MET A 120 0.78 8.27 -1.29
C MET A 120 1.89 8.33 -0.23
N GLU A 121 1.70 9.11 0.84
CA GLU A 121 2.69 9.25 1.91
C GLU A 121 2.88 7.92 2.64
N THR A 122 1.79 7.23 2.96
CA THR A 122 1.85 5.90 3.56
C THR A 122 2.38 4.86 2.56
N MET A 123 1.95 4.91 1.30
CA MET A 123 2.39 3.96 0.29
C MET A 123 3.90 4.06 0.02
N ILE A 124 4.48 5.26 0.00
CA ILE A 124 5.92 5.49 -0.13
C ILE A 124 6.70 4.92 1.06
N LYS A 125 6.22 5.12 2.29
CA LYS A 125 6.86 4.53 3.50
C LYS A 125 6.79 3.00 3.53
N LEU A 126 5.84 2.43 2.79
CA LEU A 126 5.69 0.99 2.57
C LEU A 126 6.28 0.55 1.22
N GLY A 127 7.07 1.42 0.56
CA GLY A 127 7.65 1.24 -0.76
C GLY A 127 8.34 -0.10 -0.96
N PHE A 128 9.07 -0.57 0.05
CA PHE A 128 9.76 -1.87 0.03
C PHE A 128 8.82 -3.06 -0.24
N LEU A 129 7.51 -2.95 0.06
CA LEU A 129 6.52 -3.98 -0.26
C LEU A 129 6.25 -4.12 -1.77
N PHE A 130 6.59 -3.09 -2.56
CA PHE A 130 6.35 -3.02 -4.00
C PHE A 130 7.52 -3.49 -4.87
N GLU A 131 8.73 -3.65 -4.31
CA GLU A 131 9.92 -4.13 -5.04
C GLU A 131 9.67 -5.44 -5.80
N VAL A 132 8.75 -6.30 -5.33
CA VAL A 132 8.44 -7.58 -5.98
C VAL A 132 7.40 -7.47 -7.11
N PHE A 133 6.60 -6.41 -7.15
CA PHE A 133 5.50 -6.28 -8.12
C PHE A 133 5.88 -5.56 -9.41
N ILE A 134 7.05 -4.90 -9.49
CA ILE A 134 7.42 -4.10 -10.66
C ILE A 134 8.27 -4.88 -11.68
N PHE A 135 8.79 -6.06 -11.33
CA PHE A 135 9.64 -6.89 -12.21
C PHE A 135 9.01 -8.18 -12.76
N ASN A 136 7.67 -8.31 -12.78
CA ASN A 136 6.97 -9.40 -13.50
C ASN A 136 5.92 -8.90 -14.48
#